data_AF-A0A094E437-F1
#
_entry.id   AF-A0A094E437-F1
#
_cell.length_a   1.000
_cell.length_b   1.000
_cell.length_c   1.000
_cell.angle_alpha   90.00
_cell.angle_beta   90.00
_cell.angle_gamma   90.00
#
_symmetry.space_group_name_H-M   'P 1'
#
loop_
_entity.id
_entity.type
_entity.pdbx_description
1 polymer ?
#
loop_
_entity_poly.entity_id
_entity_poly.type
_entity_poly.pdbx_seq_one_letter_code
_entity_poly.pdbx_strand_id
1 'polypeptide(L)'
;MSESSLKLVEVNIRRNIDLAVKGISEEMLERGAADVFKWWMFMATDVIGELSFGESFKMLESGKKNQYIMDLETNGLAGGIRGTFPFMAKVSKVVPIPIFKAAAESAKRLRQYAEQSIERSKRVAAEDESYPMLLKKLFRADD
;
A
#
# COMPACT_ATOMS: atom_id res chain seq x y z
N MET A 1 -16.77 2.56 12.05
CA MET A 1 -17.35 1.33 11.49
C MET A 1 -18.24 0.67 12.54
N SER A 2 -19.36 0.09 12.15
CA SER A 2 -20.17 -0.76 13.03
C SER A 2 -19.68 -2.21 13.00
N GLU A 3 -20.01 -3.00 14.02
CA GLU A 3 -19.70 -4.45 14.05
C GLU A 3 -20.25 -5.19 12.82
N SER A 4 -21.47 -4.84 12.38
CA SER A 4 -22.07 -5.39 11.16
C SER A 4 -21.24 -5.10 9.90
N SER A 5 -20.59 -3.94 9.81
CA SER A 5 -19.70 -3.61 8.68
C SER A 5 -18.35 -4.33 8.73
N LEU A 6 -17.87 -4.72 9.92
CA LEU A 6 -16.64 -5.50 10.08
C LEU A 6 -16.80 -6.94 9.55
N LYS A 7 -17.96 -7.55 9.76
CA LYS A 7 -18.25 -8.91 9.26
C LYS A 7 -18.19 -9.00 7.73
N LEU A 8 -18.54 -7.91 7.03
CA LEU A 8 -18.51 -7.86 5.57
C LEU A 8 -17.07 -7.89 5.00
N VAL A 9 -16.10 -7.32 5.72
CA VAL A 9 -14.69 -7.27 5.27
C VAL A 9 -13.87 -8.45 5.79
N GLU A 10 -14.38 -9.22 6.75
CA GLU A 10 -13.66 -10.32 7.39
C GLU A 10 -13.19 -11.37 6.38
N VAL A 11 -14.03 -11.72 5.39
CA VAL A 11 -13.68 -12.72 4.37
C VAL A 11 -12.45 -12.28 3.56
N ASN A 12 -12.37 -11.00 3.17
CA ASN A 12 -11.22 -10.43 2.47
C ASN A 12 -9.96 -10.46 3.34
N ILE A 13 -10.08 -10.03 4.60
CA ILE A 13 -8.94 -10.01 5.53
C ILE A 13 -8.43 -11.43 5.79
N ARG A 14 -9.33 -12.39 6.02
CA ARG A 14 -8.98 -13.80 6.25
C ARG A 14 -8.24 -14.40 5.06
N ARG A 15 -8.73 -14.15 3.83
CA ARG A 15 -8.03 -14.56 2.60
C ARG A 15 -6.60 -14.04 2.54
N ASN A 16 -6.37 -12.76 2.86
CA ASN A 16 -5.04 -12.16 2.85
C ASN A 16 -4.14 -12.70 3.98
N ILE A 17 -4.70 -13.01 5.15
CA ILE A 17 -3.97 -13.70 6.23
C ILE A 17 -3.53 -15.09 5.77
N ASP A 18 -4.42 -15.86 5.17
CA ASP A 18 -4.12 -17.23 4.71
C ASP A 18 -3.00 -17.22 3.65
N LEU A 19 -3.05 -16.27 2.71
CA LEU A 19 -1.98 -16.07 1.72
C LEU A 19 -0.65 -15.68 2.37
N ALA A 20 -0.67 -14.82 3.39
CA ALA A 20 0.55 -14.41 4.10
C ALA A 20 1.19 -15.58 4.85
N VAL A 21 0.39 -16.35 5.60
CA VAL A 21 0.86 -17.53 6.35
C VAL A 21 1.38 -18.59 5.39
N LYS A 22 0.70 -18.80 4.26
CA LYS A 22 1.17 -19.68 3.19
C LYS A 22 2.53 -19.23 2.66
N GLY A 23 2.68 -17.96 2.30
CA GLY A 23 3.94 -17.40 1.81
C GLY A 23 5.10 -17.51 2.82
N ILE A 24 4.83 -17.28 4.11
CA ILE A 24 5.82 -17.49 5.19
C ILE A 24 6.26 -18.95 5.22
N SER A 25 5.30 -19.88 5.13
CA SER A 25 5.58 -21.32 5.18
C SER A 25 6.39 -21.78 3.97
N GLU A 26 6.03 -21.32 2.76
CA GLU A 26 6.73 -21.63 1.52
C GLU A 26 8.16 -21.07 1.52
N GLU A 27 8.37 -19.83 1.95
CA GLU A 27 9.72 -19.24 2.03
C GLU A 27 10.59 -19.94 3.09
N MET A 28 9.99 -20.37 4.22
CA MET A 28 10.70 -21.16 5.23
C MET A 28 11.18 -22.49 4.64
N LEU A 29 10.32 -23.19 3.90
CA LEU A 29 10.65 -24.49 3.29
C LEU A 29 11.74 -24.35 2.21
N GLU A 30 11.68 -23.30 1.40
CA GLU A 30 12.63 -23.09 0.30
C GLU A 30 14.00 -22.62 0.82
N ARG A 31 14.02 -21.69 1.78
CA ARG A 31 15.23 -20.94 2.16
C ARG A 31 15.79 -21.33 3.52
N GLY A 32 15.07 -22.15 4.30
CA GLY A 32 15.37 -22.46 5.70
C GLY A 32 15.12 -21.30 6.68
N ALA A 33 14.61 -20.17 6.20
CA ALA A 33 14.25 -18.99 6.98
C ALA A 33 13.28 -18.10 6.21
N ALA A 34 12.25 -17.59 6.89
CA ALA A 34 11.24 -16.70 6.31
C ALA A 34 11.33 -15.27 6.84
N ASP A 35 11.09 -14.29 5.97
CA ASP A 35 10.96 -12.89 6.36
C ASP A 35 9.50 -12.59 6.76
N VAL A 36 9.19 -12.83 8.02
CA VAL A 36 7.84 -12.65 8.58
C VAL A 36 7.37 -11.19 8.49
N PHE A 37 8.28 -10.23 8.65
CA PHE A 37 7.95 -8.81 8.56
C PHE A 37 7.50 -8.44 7.14
N LYS A 38 8.23 -8.89 6.11
CA LYS A 38 7.86 -8.71 4.70
C LYS A 38 6.45 -9.23 4.40
N TRP A 39 6.11 -10.46 4.81
CA TRP A 39 4.80 -11.03 4.53
C TRP A 39 3.66 -10.32 5.25
N TRP A 40 3.87 -9.86 6.49
CA TRP A 40 2.88 -9.04 7.17
C TRP A 40 2.71 -7.65 6.54
N MET A 41 3.80 -7.06 6.05
CA MET A 41 3.72 -5.83 5.26
C MET A 41 2.94 -6.01 3.96
N PHE A 42 3.13 -7.15 3.27
CA PHE A 42 2.34 -7.48 2.08
C PHE A 42 0.86 -7.61 2.41
N MET A 43 0.54 -8.37 3.44
CA MET A 43 -0.83 -8.54 3.92
C MET A 43 -1.50 -7.21 4.27
N ALA A 44 -0.84 -6.41 5.11
CA ALA A 44 -1.40 -5.13 5.54
C ALA A 44 -1.67 -4.20 4.35
N THR A 45 -0.74 -4.16 3.39
CA THR A 45 -0.87 -3.29 2.23
C THR A 45 -1.98 -3.77 1.29
N ASP A 46 -2.06 -5.07 1.00
CA ASP A 46 -3.10 -5.62 0.12
C ASP A 46 -4.49 -5.46 0.75
N VAL A 47 -4.62 -5.65 2.07
CA VAL A 47 -5.85 -5.34 2.82
C VAL A 47 -6.20 -3.85 2.71
N ILE A 48 -5.25 -2.94 2.91
CA ILE A 48 -5.48 -1.50 2.75
C ILE A 48 -5.93 -1.17 1.33
N GLY A 49 -5.31 -1.78 0.31
CA GLY A 49 -5.66 -1.59 -1.10
C GLY A 49 -7.10 -2.01 -1.38
N GLU A 50 -7.45 -3.24 -1.04
CA GLU A 50 -8.79 -3.79 -1.25
C GLU A 50 -9.86 -2.97 -0.55
N LEU A 51 -9.66 -2.67 0.73
CA LEU A 51 -10.67 -1.99 1.53
C LEU A 51 -10.77 -0.49 1.22
N SER A 52 -9.67 0.15 0.81
CA SER A 52 -9.69 1.59 0.50
C SER A 52 -10.09 1.85 -0.94
N PHE A 53 -9.56 1.06 -1.88
CA PHE A 53 -9.62 1.35 -3.31
C PHE A 53 -10.36 0.29 -4.13
N GLY A 54 -10.77 -0.82 -3.53
CA GLY A 54 -11.43 -1.92 -4.22
C GLY A 54 -10.48 -2.85 -4.97
N GLU A 55 -9.16 -2.67 -4.82
CA GLU A 55 -8.15 -3.50 -5.49
C GLU A 55 -6.92 -3.72 -4.62
N SER A 56 -6.45 -4.97 -4.57
CA SER A 56 -5.18 -5.37 -3.95
C SER A 56 -3.97 -4.83 -4.72
N PHE A 57 -2.86 -4.59 -4.01
CA PHE A 57 -1.56 -4.28 -4.63
C PHE A 57 -0.82 -5.54 -5.13
N LYS A 58 -1.41 -6.72 -4.91
CA LYS A 58 -0.99 -8.04 -5.39
C LYS A 58 0.42 -8.44 -4.93
N MET A 59 0.80 -7.99 -3.73
CA MET A 59 2.12 -8.30 -3.18
C MET A 59 2.16 -9.68 -2.53
N LEU A 60 1.05 -10.11 -1.93
CA LEU A 60 0.92 -11.46 -1.41
C LEU A 60 1.00 -12.50 -2.53
N GLU A 61 0.27 -12.32 -3.63
CA GLU A 61 0.27 -13.26 -4.75
C GLU A 61 1.61 -13.29 -5.50
N SER A 62 2.29 -12.15 -5.63
CA SER A 62 3.59 -12.09 -6.30
C SER A 62 4.78 -12.46 -5.42
N GLY A 63 4.60 -12.43 -4.09
CA GLY A 63 5.67 -12.61 -3.10
C GLY A 63 6.77 -11.56 -3.18
N LYS A 64 6.54 -10.44 -3.88
CA LYS A 64 7.54 -9.41 -4.18
C LYS A 64 6.98 -8.01 -3.97
N LYS A 65 7.85 -7.10 -3.53
CA LYS A 65 7.52 -5.67 -3.50
C LYS A 65 7.29 -5.18 -4.92
N ASN A 66 6.19 -4.45 -5.12
CA ASN A 66 5.93 -3.75 -6.37
C ASN A 66 6.54 -2.33 -6.33
N GLN A 67 6.52 -1.64 -7.47
CA GLN A 67 7.09 -0.29 -7.59
C GLN A 67 6.43 0.71 -6.64
N TYR A 68 5.10 0.62 -6.47
CA TYR A 68 4.35 1.51 -5.58
C TYR A 68 4.88 1.45 -4.13
N ILE A 69 5.13 0.26 -3.60
CA ILE A 69 5.62 0.13 -2.22
C ILE A 69 7.08 0.53 -2.09
N MET A 70 7.91 0.25 -3.08
CA MET A 70 9.27 0.78 -3.09
C MET A 70 9.29 2.32 -3.08
N ASP A 71 8.37 2.95 -3.82
CA ASP A 71 8.23 4.40 -3.86
C ASP A 71 7.71 4.96 -2.52
N LEU A 72 6.80 4.23 -1.86
CA LEU A 72 6.26 4.57 -0.55
C LEU A 72 7.33 4.49 0.55
N GLU A 73 8.12 3.42 0.57
CA GLU A 73 9.25 3.27 1.50
C GLU A 73 10.32 4.36 1.28
N THR A 74 10.66 4.64 0.02
CA THR A 74 11.63 5.69 -0.35
C THR A 74 11.16 7.07 0.14
N ASN A 75 9.87 7.38 -0.04
CA ASN A 75 9.29 8.63 0.47
C ASN A 75 9.24 8.66 1.99
N GLY A 76 8.87 7.56 2.63
CA GLY A 76 8.80 7.45 4.10
C GLY A 76 10.17 7.70 4.74
N LEU A 77 11.22 7.06 4.21
CA LEU A 77 12.60 7.27 4.67
C LEU A 77 13.05 8.72 4.50
N ALA A 78 12.82 9.32 3.34
CA ALA A 78 13.15 10.72 3.10
C ALA A 78 12.35 11.68 4.00
N GLY A 79 11.08 11.36 4.28
CA GLY A 79 10.23 12.08 5.22
C GLY A 79 10.81 12.05 6.64
N GLY A 80 11.22 10.87 7.11
CA GLY A 80 11.89 10.69 8.40
C GLY A 80 13.16 11.55 8.50
N ILE A 81 14.04 11.50 7.50
CA ILE A 81 15.26 12.32 7.47
C ILE A 81 14.93 13.83 7.51
N ARG A 82 13.93 14.29 6.75
CA ARG A 82 13.51 15.71 6.77
C ARG A 82 12.98 16.13 8.13
N GLY A 83 12.20 15.26 8.79
CA GLY A 83 11.64 15.52 10.12
C GLY A 83 12.70 15.56 11.20
N THR A 84 13.67 14.64 11.16
CA THR A 84 14.75 14.55 12.17
C THR A 84 15.87 15.55 11.93
N PHE A 85 16.23 15.82 10.67
CA PHE A 85 17.38 16.64 10.28
C PHE A 85 16.98 17.77 9.31
N PRO A 86 16.22 18.79 9.77
CA PRO A 86 15.70 19.84 8.90
C PRO A 86 16.80 20.66 8.19
N PHE A 87 18.01 20.73 8.75
CA PHE A 87 19.16 21.37 8.11
C PHE A 87 19.65 20.61 6.87
N MET A 88 19.73 19.28 6.92
CA MET A 88 20.14 18.46 5.77
C MET A 88 19.16 18.60 4.59
N ALA A 89 17.87 18.78 4.87
CA ALA A 89 16.85 19.06 3.87
C ALA A 89 17.01 20.45 3.21
N LYS A 90 17.62 21.43 3.89
CA LYS A 90 17.96 22.72 3.27
C LYS A 90 19.19 22.61 2.40
N VAL A 91 20.22 21.87 2.85
CA VAL A 91 21.45 21.62 2.09
C VAL A 91 21.15 20.91 0.76
N SER A 92 20.14 20.03 0.73
CA SER A 92 19.76 19.33 -0.49
C SER A 92 19.26 20.21 -1.63
N LYS A 93 18.96 21.50 -1.37
CA LYS A 93 18.61 22.48 -2.42
C LYS A 93 19.83 22.97 -3.20
N VAL A 94 21.01 22.87 -2.60
CA VAL A 94 22.29 23.34 -3.16
C VAL A 94 23.14 22.15 -3.60
N VAL A 95 23.13 21.07 -2.81
CA VAL A 95 23.87 19.84 -3.11
C VAL A 95 22.88 18.73 -3.48
N PRO A 96 23.01 18.09 -4.65
CA PRO A 96 22.08 17.03 -5.07
C PRO A 96 22.32 15.76 -4.24
N ILE A 97 21.59 15.60 -3.14
CA ILE A 97 21.64 14.39 -2.32
C ILE A 97 20.76 13.32 -2.98
N PRO A 98 21.31 12.14 -3.37
CA PRO A 98 20.59 11.13 -4.14
C PRO A 98 19.25 10.69 -3.52
N ILE A 99 19.18 10.55 -2.20
CA ILE A 99 17.97 10.11 -1.50
C ILE A 99 16.80 11.08 -1.67
N PHE A 100 17.05 12.39 -1.72
CA PHE A 100 16.00 13.38 -1.93
C PHE A 100 15.57 13.49 -3.38
N LYS A 101 16.48 13.24 -4.33
CA LYS A 101 16.13 13.13 -5.74
C LYS A 101 15.26 11.89 -6.00
N ALA A 102 15.67 10.73 -5.50
CA ALA A 102 14.90 9.50 -5.58
C ALA A 102 13.52 9.65 -4.91
N ALA A 103 13.44 10.32 -3.77
CA ALA A 103 12.17 10.61 -3.11
C ALA A 103 11.27 11.55 -3.94
N ALA A 104 11.82 12.57 -4.60
CA ALA A 104 11.05 13.45 -5.47
C ALA A 104 10.48 12.71 -6.68
N GLU A 105 11.27 11.86 -7.33
CA GLU A 105 10.82 11.01 -8.44
C GLU A 105 9.76 9.99 -7.96
N SER A 106 9.98 9.39 -6.80
CA SER A 106 9.02 8.47 -6.16
C SER A 106 7.72 9.19 -5.81
N ALA A 107 7.78 10.43 -5.31
CA ALA A 107 6.59 11.23 -5.01
C ALA A 107 5.76 11.51 -6.26
N LYS A 108 6.41 11.77 -7.40
CA LYS A 108 5.73 11.94 -8.69
C LYS A 108 4.99 10.66 -9.09
N ARG A 109 5.64 9.50 -8.97
CA ARG A 109 5.00 8.20 -9.27
C ARG A 109 3.86 7.90 -8.31
N LEU A 110 4.05 8.10 -7.00
CA LEU A 110 2.98 7.91 -6.00
C LEU A 110 1.76 8.77 -6.29
N ARG A 111 1.95 10.02 -6.74
CA ARG A 111 0.83 10.88 -7.14
C ARG A 111 0.07 10.30 -8.33
N GLN A 112 0.77 9.82 -9.36
CA GLN A 112 0.15 9.18 -10.52
C GLN A 112 -0.61 7.90 -10.12
N TYR A 113 -0.02 7.08 -9.25
CA TYR A 113 -0.71 5.91 -8.70
C TYR A 113 -1.98 6.30 -7.94
N ALA A 114 -1.93 7.33 -7.09
CA ALA A 114 -3.09 7.79 -6.34
C ALA A 114 -4.23 8.26 -7.27
N GLU A 115 -3.91 9.03 -8.31
CA GLU A 115 -4.88 9.48 -9.32
C GLU A 115 -5.55 8.27 -10.02
N GLN A 116 -4.75 7.30 -10.48
CA GLN A 116 -5.26 6.08 -11.12
C GLN A 116 -6.08 5.20 -10.18
N SER A 117 -5.67 5.06 -8.92
CA SER A 117 -6.39 4.29 -7.91
C SER A 117 -7.76 4.92 -7.64
N ILE A 118 -7.83 6.25 -7.45
CA ILE A 118 -9.10 6.95 -7.22
C ILE A 118 -10.05 6.78 -8.41
N GLU A 119 -9.59 6.99 -9.64
CA GLU A 119 -10.43 6.80 -10.83
C GLU A 119 -11.01 5.39 -10.92
N ARG A 120 -10.19 4.37 -10.62
CA ARG A 120 -10.62 2.98 -10.61
C ARG A 120 -11.61 2.71 -9.49
N SER A 121 -11.34 3.21 -8.28
CA SER A 121 -12.23 3.05 -7.13
C SER A 121 -13.60 3.67 -7.37
N LYS A 122 -13.67 4.81 -8.07
CA LYS A 122 -14.94 5.42 -8.50
C LYS A 122 -15.74 4.46 -9.39
N ARG A 123 -15.08 3.80 -10.37
CA ARG A 123 -15.73 2.80 -11.23
C ARG A 123 -16.23 1.60 -10.44
N VAL A 124 -15.39 1.01 -9.59
CA VAL A 124 -15.77 -0.13 -8.73
C VAL A 124 -16.94 0.25 -7.81
N ALA A 125 -16.95 1.47 -7.27
CA ALA A 125 -18.02 1.97 -6.42
C ALA A 125 -19.35 2.13 -7.17
N ALA A 126 -19.31 2.39 -8.47
CA ALA A 126 -20.48 2.53 -9.34
C ALA A 126 -21.00 1.17 -9.84
N GLU A 127 -20.09 0.23 -10.15
CA GLU A 127 -20.43 -1.06 -10.76
C GLU A 127 -20.86 -2.13 -9.75
N ASP A 128 -20.23 -2.20 -8.58
CA ASP A 128 -20.49 -3.23 -7.57
C ASP A 128 -20.92 -2.61 -6.24
N GLU A 129 -22.23 -2.61 -6.00
CA GLU A 129 -22.81 -2.11 -4.75
C GLU A 129 -22.51 -3.01 -3.54
N SER A 130 -22.20 -4.28 -3.75
CA SER A 130 -21.93 -5.26 -2.69
C SER A 130 -20.48 -5.24 -2.19
N TYR A 131 -19.53 -4.75 -3.01
CA TYR A 131 -18.12 -4.73 -2.61
C TYR A 131 -17.89 -3.82 -1.39
N PRO A 132 -17.27 -4.34 -0.30
CA PRO A 132 -17.19 -3.67 1.00
C PRO A 132 -16.02 -2.66 1.09
N MET A 133 -16.00 -1.65 0.21
CA MET A 133 -15.03 -0.55 0.29
C MET A 133 -15.37 0.43 1.42
N LEU A 134 -14.36 0.84 2.19
CA LEU A 134 -14.48 1.81 3.28
C LEU A 134 -14.71 3.23 2.77
N LEU A 135 -14.09 3.59 1.64
CA LEU A 135 -14.16 4.94 1.06
C LEU A 135 -15.29 5.09 0.03
N LYS A 136 -16.16 4.09 -0.11
CA LYS A 136 -17.24 4.06 -1.11
C LYS A 136 -18.11 5.31 -1.13
N LYS A 137 -18.49 5.80 0.05
CA LYS A 137 -19.34 7.00 0.19
C LYS A 137 -18.63 8.27 -0.28
N LEU A 138 -17.33 8.38 -0.01
CA LEU A 138 -16.52 9.52 -0.44
C LEU A 138 -16.47 9.55 -1.97
N PHE A 139 -16.25 8.41 -2.62
CA PHE A 139 -16.13 8.35 -4.07
C PHE A 139 -17.43 8.57 -4.84
N ARG A 140 -18.59 8.35 -4.22
CA ARG A 140 -19.92 8.64 -4.80
C ARG A 140 -20.40 10.08 -4.58
N ALA A 141 -19.83 10.80 -3.60
CA ALA A 141 -20.24 12.17 -3.27
C ALA A 141 -19.57 13.23 -4.16
N ASP A 142 -18.60 12.82 -4.97
CA ASP A 142 -17.86 13.66 -5.92
C ASP A 142 -18.50 13.72 -7.33
N ASP A 143 -19.67 13.08 -7.53
CA ASP A 143 -20.47 13.15 -8.75
C ASP A 143 -21.53 14.26 -8.65
#